data_AF-A0AAW0FS61-F1
#
_entry.id   AF-A0AAW0FS61-F1
#
_cell.length_a   1.000
_cell.length_b   1.000
_cell.length_c   1.000
_cell.angle_alpha   90.00
_cell.angle_beta   90.00
_cell.angle_gamma   90.00
#
_symmetry.space_group_name_H-M   'P 1'
#
loop_
_entity.id
_entity.type
_entity.pdbx_description
1 polymer ?
#
loop_
_entity_poly.entity_id
_entity_poly.type
_entity_poly.pdbx_seq_one_letter_code
_entity_poly.pdbx_strand_id
1 'polypeptide(L)'
;MQKHTIVKVLPDMLGYISALIRFCINSQPRWKSKDGDFDNAEFFVIVRDLFNSESAFGKRWAEETLEWWNLQVFFTRPAEMRRNVGNSVLGKLHAHLRLQEELADVV
;
A
#
# COMPACT_ATOMS: atom_id res chain seq x y z
N MET A 1 -6.51 -3.17 -23.30
CA MET A 1 -6.94 -3.15 -21.87
C MET A 1 -5.74 -3.53 -21.02
N GLN A 2 -5.05 -2.55 -20.41
CA GLN A 2 -3.96 -2.83 -19.47
C GLN A 2 -4.60 -3.35 -18.18
N LYS A 3 -4.37 -4.63 -17.84
CA LYS A 3 -4.71 -5.16 -16.52
C LYS A 3 -3.64 -4.66 -15.55
N HIS A 4 -3.98 -3.66 -14.75
CA HIS A 4 -3.18 -3.35 -13.57
C HIS A 4 -3.36 -4.50 -12.58
N THR A 5 -2.37 -5.38 -12.47
CA THR A 5 -2.38 -6.45 -11.48
C THR A 5 -2.11 -5.85 -10.11
N ILE A 6 -3.17 -5.63 -9.33
CA ILE A 6 -3.05 -5.27 -7.92
C ILE A 6 -2.69 -6.54 -7.15
N VAL A 7 -1.51 -6.55 -6.55
CA VAL A 7 -0.98 -7.70 -5.79
C VAL A 7 -0.82 -7.43 -4.29
N LYS A 8 -1.00 -6.17 -3.87
CA LYS A 8 -0.97 -5.77 -2.47
C LYS A 8 -1.86 -4.55 -2.22
N VAL A 9 -2.33 -4.43 -0.99
CA VAL A 9 -3.02 -3.25 -0.47
C VAL A 9 -1.99 -2.13 -0.27
N LEU A 10 -2.30 -0.95 -0.79
CA LEU A 10 -1.53 0.28 -0.64
C LEU A 10 -2.29 1.30 0.22
N PRO A 11 -1.59 2.19 0.94
CA PRO A 11 -2.22 3.30 1.66
C PRO A 11 -3.22 4.10 0.82
N ASP A 12 -2.90 4.40 -0.45
CA ASP A 12 -3.80 5.13 -1.34
C ASP A 12 -5.10 4.37 -1.62
N MET A 13 -5.06 3.03 -1.67
CA MET A 13 -6.27 2.22 -1.85
C MET A 13 -7.17 2.34 -0.62
N LEU A 14 -6.58 2.31 0.58
CA LEU A 14 -7.33 2.48 1.82
C LEU A 14 -7.91 3.89 1.95
N GLY A 15 -7.13 4.93 1.63
CA GLY A 15 -7.62 6.31 1.58
C GLY A 15 -8.79 6.49 0.62
N TYR A 16 -8.69 5.89 -0.58
CA TYR A 16 -9.76 5.96 -1.58
C TYR A 16 -11.02 5.21 -1.13
N ILE A 17 -10.87 3.98 -0.60
CA ILE A 17 -11.99 3.19 -0.07
C ILE A 17 -12.66 3.90 1.11
N SER A 18 -11.89 4.51 2.02
CA SER A 18 -12.45 5.30 3.13
C SER A 18 -13.30 6.45 2.63
N ALA A 19 -12.84 7.19 1.62
CA ALA A 19 -13.61 8.28 1.01
C ALA A 19 -14.89 7.76 0.32
N LEU A 20 -14.81 6.61 -0.37
CA LEU A 20 -15.97 5.94 -0.96
C LEU A 20 -16.99 5.51 0.10
N ILE A 21 -16.56 4.87 1.19
CA ILE A 21 -17.45 4.44 2.28
C ILE A 21 -18.15 5.66 2.88
N ARG A 22 -17.42 6.75 3.12
CA ARG A 22 -17.98 8.01 3.64
C ARG A 22 -19.05 8.59 2.72
N PHE A 23 -18.86 8.52 1.40
CA PHE A 23 -19.89 8.90 0.44
C PHE A 23 -21.09 7.94 0.48
N CYS A 24 -20.88 6.63 0.55
CA CYS A 24 -21.96 5.64 0.62
C CYS A 24 -22.87 5.80 1.86
N ILE A 25 -22.35 6.36 2.95
CA ILE A 25 -23.09 6.57 4.21
C ILE A 25 -23.62 8.00 4.38
N ASN A 26 -23.34 8.92 3.45
CA ASN A 26 -23.84 10.30 3.52
C ASN A 26 -25.12 10.50 2.69
N SER A 27 -25.75 11.66 2.82
CA SER A 27 -26.98 12.01 2.10
C SER A 27 -26.73 12.67 0.73
N GLN A 28 -25.49 12.67 0.23
CA GLN A 28 -25.18 13.35 -1.03
C GLN A 28 -25.74 12.55 -2.22
N PRO A 29 -26.44 13.19 -3.16
CA PRO A 29 -26.99 12.49 -4.32
C PRO A 29 -25.93 12.09 -5.35
N ARG A 30 -24.69 12.61 -5.22
CA ARG A 30 -23.59 12.38 -6.15
C ARG A 30 -22.24 12.67 -5.52
N TRP A 31 -21.22 11.96 -5.98
CA TRP A 31 -19.84 12.18 -5.57
C TRP A 31 -19.40 13.63 -5.83
N LYS A 32 -18.78 14.25 -4.82
CA LYS A 32 -18.21 15.59 -4.90
C LYS A 32 -16.96 15.67 -4.04
N SER A 33 -15.97 16.47 -4.45
CA SER A 33 -14.76 16.69 -3.65
C SER A 33 -15.04 17.43 -2.34
N LYS A 34 -16.05 18.32 -2.31
CA LYS A 34 -16.51 18.99 -1.10
C LYS A 34 -17.98 18.70 -0.81
N ASP A 35 -18.27 18.51 0.46
CA ASP A 35 -19.60 18.25 1.02
C ASP A 35 -19.85 19.13 2.24
N GLY A 36 -20.40 20.32 2.02
CA GLY A 36 -20.45 21.36 3.05
C GLY A 36 -19.02 21.69 3.50
N ASP A 37 -18.75 21.48 4.79
CA ASP A 37 -17.45 21.71 5.41
C ASP A 37 -16.49 20.51 5.28
N PHE A 38 -16.93 19.39 4.70
CA PHE A 38 -16.10 18.20 4.54
C PHE A 38 -15.37 18.20 3.19
N ASP A 39 -14.06 18.02 3.19
CA ASP A 39 -13.24 17.87 1.98
C ASP A 39 -12.77 16.40 1.82
N ASN A 40 -13.29 15.73 0.78
CA ASN A 40 -12.94 14.34 0.46
C ASN A 40 -11.47 14.19 0.04
N ALA A 41 -10.88 15.20 -0.60
CA ALA A 41 -9.47 15.14 -1.00
C ALA A 41 -8.56 15.28 0.21
N GLU A 42 -8.91 16.19 1.14
CA GLU A 42 -8.20 16.32 2.42
C GLU A 42 -8.35 15.05 3.26
N PHE A 43 -9.56 14.49 3.37
CA PHE A 43 -9.80 13.24 4.08
C PHE A 43 -8.99 12.07 3.51
N PHE A 44 -8.93 11.95 2.18
CA PHE A 44 -8.07 10.97 1.51
C PHE A 44 -6.61 11.11 1.93
N VAL A 45 -6.08 12.35 1.90
CA VAL A 45 -4.69 12.65 2.28
C VAL A 45 -4.43 12.28 3.74
N ILE A 46 -5.34 12.65 4.66
CA ILE A 46 -5.23 12.33 6.08
C ILE A 46 -5.15 10.81 6.30
N VAL A 47 -6.05 10.04 5.67
CA VAL A 47 -6.06 8.58 5.80
C VAL A 47 -4.80 7.97 5.19
N ARG A 48 -4.37 8.42 4.02
CA ARG A 48 -3.12 7.95 3.39
C ARG A 48 -1.92 8.23 4.30
N ASP A 49 -1.82 9.43 4.85
CA ASP A 49 -0.67 9.87 5.65
C ASP A 49 -0.62 9.20 7.03
N LEU A 50 -1.76 8.74 7.54
CA LEU A 50 -1.81 7.88 8.73
C LEU A 50 -0.94 6.61 8.56
N PHE A 51 -0.86 6.06 7.34
CA PHE A 51 0.01 4.91 7.04
C PHE A 51 1.45 5.28 6.69
N ASN A 52 1.76 6.57 6.53
CA ASN A 52 3.11 7.08 6.23
C ASN A 52 3.76 7.78 7.43
N SER A 53 3.29 7.50 8.65
CA SER A 53 3.82 8.12 9.87
C SER A 53 5.31 7.82 10.06
N GLU A 54 6.10 8.86 10.31
CA GLU A 54 7.54 8.73 10.63
C GLU A 54 7.79 8.31 12.10
N SER A 55 6.76 8.35 12.95
CA SER A 55 6.89 7.92 14.34
C SER A 55 7.10 6.40 14.41
N ALA A 56 7.95 5.93 15.33
CA ALA A 56 8.22 4.50 15.48
C ALA A 56 6.93 3.69 15.78
N PHE A 57 6.05 4.25 16.61
CA PHE A 57 4.75 3.64 16.93
C PHE A 57 3.82 3.62 15.70
N GLY A 58 3.68 4.75 15.01
CA GLY A 58 2.82 4.86 13.82
C GLY A 58 3.29 3.96 12.69
N LYS A 59 4.60 3.86 12.45
CA LYS A 59 5.18 2.95 11.46
C LYS A 59 4.83 1.49 11.75
N ARG A 60 5.01 1.05 13.01
CA ARG A 60 4.68 -0.33 13.41
C ARG A 60 3.18 -0.63 13.21
N TRP A 61 2.31 0.25 13.68
CA TRP A 61 0.87 0.10 13.50
C TRP A 61 0.47 0.06 12.01
N ALA A 62 1.07 0.92 11.19
CA ALA A 62 0.79 0.97 9.76
C ALA A 62 1.22 -0.32 9.05
N GLU A 63 2.41 -0.85 9.36
CA GLU A 63 2.92 -2.11 8.83
C GLU A 63 2.01 -3.29 9.22
N GLU A 64 1.66 -3.42 10.51
CA GLU A 64 0.78 -4.49 11.01
C GLU A 64 -0.62 -4.41 10.37
N THR A 65 -1.17 -3.20 10.21
CA THR A 65 -2.50 -2.99 9.61
C THR A 65 -2.52 -3.31 8.12
N LEU A 66 -1.48 -2.88 7.38
CA LEU A 66 -1.37 -3.21 5.95
C LEU A 66 -1.15 -4.71 5.75
N GLU A 67 -0.36 -5.37 6.60
CA GLU A 67 -0.20 -6.82 6.59
C GLU A 67 -1.55 -7.52 6.79
N TRP A 68 -2.31 -7.10 7.79
CA TRP A 68 -3.64 -7.67 8.06
C TRP A 68 -4.55 -7.53 6.84
N TRP A 69 -4.59 -6.36 6.19
CA TRP A 69 -5.40 -6.16 4.98
C TRP A 69 -4.94 -7.01 3.79
N ASN A 70 -3.62 -7.16 3.59
CA ASN A 70 -3.08 -8.02 2.54
C ASN A 70 -3.48 -9.49 2.75
N LEU A 71 -3.52 -9.95 4.01
CA LEU A 71 -4.04 -11.26 4.36
C LEU A 71 -5.53 -11.40 4.03
N GLN A 72 -6.35 -10.39 4.36
CA GLN A 72 -7.80 -10.45 4.10
C GLN A 72 -8.15 -10.43 2.61
N VAL A 73 -7.44 -9.63 1.81
CA VAL A 73 -7.77 -9.41 0.39
C VAL A 73 -7.11 -10.43 -0.52
N PHE A 74 -5.84 -10.77 -0.27
CA PHE A 74 -5.03 -11.61 -1.16
C PHE A 74 -4.69 -12.98 -0.55
N PHE A 75 -5.12 -13.27 0.68
CA PHE A 75 -4.81 -14.52 1.39
C PHE A 75 -3.30 -14.81 1.46
N THR A 76 -2.45 -13.79 1.35
CA THR A 76 -1.00 -13.94 1.23
C THR A 76 -0.32 -13.51 2.53
N ARG A 77 0.41 -14.42 3.19
CA ARG A 77 1.23 -14.05 4.37
C ARG A 77 2.47 -13.28 3.93
N PRO A 78 3.01 -12.31 4.71
CA PRO A 78 4.21 -11.58 4.29
C PRO A 78 5.42 -12.49 4.07
N ALA A 79 5.52 -13.59 4.81
CA ALA A 79 6.55 -14.60 4.58
C ALA A 79 6.44 -15.26 3.20
N GLU A 80 5.23 -15.42 2.67
CA GLU A 80 4.97 -15.94 1.32
C GLU A 80 5.17 -14.86 0.27
N MET A 81 4.80 -13.61 0.58
CA MET A 81 5.03 -12.48 -0.31
C MET A 81 6.53 -12.18 -0.51
N ARG A 82 7.31 -12.17 0.58
CA ARG A 82 8.79 -12.04 0.53
C ARG A 82 9.42 -13.20 -0.25
N ARG A 83 8.94 -14.44 -0.07
CA ARG A 83 9.37 -15.61 -0.85
C ARG A 83 9.03 -15.47 -2.34
N ASN A 84 7.83 -15.01 -2.69
CA ASN A 84 7.40 -14.84 -4.07
C ASN A 84 8.16 -13.72 -4.80
N VAL A 85 8.48 -12.62 -4.11
CA VAL A 85 9.34 -11.56 -4.66
C VAL A 85 10.77 -12.04 -4.83
N GLY A 86 11.34 -12.74 -3.84
CA GLY A 86 12.68 -13.34 -3.95
C GLY A 86 12.78 -14.39 -5.06
N ASN A 87 11.71 -15.16 -5.29
CA ASN A 87 11.64 -16.16 -6.36
C ASN A 87 11.30 -15.58 -7.74
N SER A 88 10.84 -14.32 -7.80
CA SER A 88 10.56 -13.64 -9.06
C SER A 88 11.83 -13.37 -9.86
N VAL A 89 11.69 -13.23 -11.18
CA VAL A 89 12.82 -12.92 -12.09
C VAL A 89 13.52 -11.62 -11.67
N LEU A 90 12.75 -10.61 -11.23
CA LEU A 90 13.28 -9.35 -10.71
C LEU A 90 14.06 -9.52 -9.40
N GLY A 91 13.56 -10.36 -8.49
CA GLY A 91 14.25 -10.67 -7.23
C GLY A 91 15.59 -11.36 -7.46
N LYS A 92 15.61 -12.34 -8.38
CA LYS A 92 16.84 -13.04 -8.78
C LYS A 92 17.82 -12.11 -9.50
N LEU A 93 17.34 -11.20 -10.34
CA LEU A 93 18.18 -10.21 -11.04
C LEU A 93 18.85 -9.24 -10.07
N HIS A 94 18.11 -8.68 -9.12
CA HIS A 94 18.71 -7.79 -8.10
C HIS A 94 19.72 -8.51 -7.21
N ALA A 95 19.46 -9.77 -6.85
CA ALA A 95 20.42 -10.58 -6.09
C ALA A 95 21.70 -10.83 -6.92
N HIS A 96 21.56 -11.13 -8.21
CA HIS A 96 22.71 -11.30 -9.10
C HIS A 96 23.52 -10.02 -9.26
N LEU A 97 22.87 -8.88 -9.48
CA LEU A 97 23.53 -7.57 -9.62
C LEU A 97 24.29 -7.18 -8.35
N ARG A 98 23.69 -7.42 -7.17
CA ARG A 98 24.34 -7.12 -5.89
C ARG A 98 25.58 -7.97 -5.64
N LEU A 99 25.54 -9.25 -6.03
CA LEU A 99 26.72 -10.12 -5.98
C LEU A 99 27.80 -9.68 -6.96
N GLN A 100 27.44 -9.14 -8.13
CA GLN A 100 28.43 -8.61 -9.08
C GLN A 100 29.10 -7.33 -8.56
N GLU A 101 28.35 -6.45 -7.90
CA GLU A 101 28.91 -5.26 -7.24
C GLU A 101 29.85 -5.63 -6.09
N GLU A 102 29.43 -6.55 -5.21
CA GLU A 102 30.27 -7.03 -4.09
C GLU A 102 31.55 -7.74 -4.57
N LEU A 103 31.51 -8.44 -5.70
CA LEU A 103 32.70 -9.06 -6.30
C LEU A 103 33.60 -8.05 -7.00
N ALA A 104 33.06 -6.92 -7.49
CA ALA A 104 33.83 -5.86 -8.12
C ALA A 104 34.62 -5.02 -7.10
N ASP A 105 34.14 -4.91 -5.86
CA ASP A 105 34.80 -4.16 -4.78
C ASP A 105 35.95 -4.94 -4.08
N VAL A 106 36.13 -6.23 -4.42
CA VAL A 106 37.13 -7.12 -3.79
C VAL A 106 38.38 -7.34 -4.67
N VAL A 107 38.42 -6.77 -5.88
CA VAL A 107 39.55 -6.85 -6.84
C VAL A 107 40.20 -5.49 -7.01
#